data_AF-A0A2N8NTT7-F1
#
_entry.id   AF-A0A2N8NTT7-F1
#
_cell.length_a   1.000
_cell.length_b   1.000
_cell.length_c   1.000
_cell.angle_alpha   90.00
_cell.angle_beta   90.00
_cell.angle_gamma   90.00
#
_symmetry.space_group_name_H-M   'P 1'
#
loop_
_entity.id
_entity.type
_entity.pdbx_description
1 polymer ?
#
loop_
_entity_poly.entity_id
_entity_poly.type
_entity_poly.pdbx_seq_one_letter_code
_entity_poly.pdbx_strand_id
1 'polypeptide(L)'
;MPKTKPSKPDTDVNLRHGGRATDTCPRCHYVRNKKESEKGKLLHGIPELTDSAKLRGVVGQIKDNLMRDKSLVGDPAAVFMMGVLEAKINGGEYYFYASSGRTAEPWIKPKHLDGITYHQGKWTLANPTLPMNNKGWLTVRGEKVNLDEDIQGVTRPCSAVKLLVALGEKHLDWNSVDYVRMSEMVYVGPKAEDARYMRAWHGQGATNSWTAGSCDACQARIPYLICDVSRGWLVNP
;
A
#
# COMPACT_ATOMS: atom_id res chain seq x y z
N MET A 1 -19.92 -18.99 -19.81
CA MET A 1 -18.97 -18.98 -18.69
C MET A 1 -19.69 -18.44 -17.46
N PRO A 2 -19.79 -19.19 -16.35
CA PRO A 2 -20.44 -18.68 -15.15
C PRO A 2 -19.60 -17.54 -14.55
N LYS A 3 -20.22 -16.39 -14.31
CA LYS A 3 -19.60 -15.24 -13.63
C LYS A 3 -19.31 -15.67 -12.18
N THR A 4 -18.04 -15.93 -11.87
CA THR A 4 -17.60 -16.17 -10.49
C THR A 4 -17.93 -14.95 -9.65
N LYS A 5 -18.75 -15.13 -8.61
CA LYS A 5 -18.98 -14.11 -7.57
C LYS A 5 -17.61 -13.68 -7.03
N PRO A 6 -17.35 -12.38 -6.84
CA PRO A 6 -16.14 -11.94 -6.16
C PRO A 6 -16.03 -12.67 -4.82
N SER A 7 -14.94 -13.41 -4.64
CA SER A 7 -14.67 -14.09 -3.37
C SER A 7 -14.61 -13.03 -2.26
N LYS A 8 -15.36 -13.22 -1.18
CA LYS A 8 -15.17 -12.42 0.04
C LYS A 8 -13.67 -12.47 0.40
N PRO A 9 -13.04 -11.33 0.72
CA PRO A 9 -11.66 -11.32 1.18
C PRO A 9 -11.51 -12.30 2.36
N ASP A 10 -10.45 -13.08 2.33
CA ASP A 10 -10.06 -13.98 3.40
C ASP A 10 -9.78 -13.15 4.66
N THR A 11 -10.56 -13.37 5.72
CA THR A 11 -10.54 -12.51 6.92
C THR A 11 -9.44 -12.88 7.92
N ASP A 12 -8.72 -13.99 7.72
CA ASP A 12 -7.91 -14.59 8.77
C ASP A 12 -6.52 -13.97 8.99
N VAL A 13 -6.09 -12.97 8.19
CA VAL A 13 -4.84 -12.23 8.48
C VAL A 13 -4.91 -10.78 7.96
N ASN A 14 -5.97 -10.03 8.27
CA ASN A 14 -6.08 -8.63 7.81
C ASN A 14 -5.30 -7.69 8.73
N LEU A 15 -4.04 -7.41 8.39
CA LEU A 15 -3.39 -6.18 8.81
C LEU A 15 -4.04 -5.00 8.08
N ARG A 16 -4.59 -4.08 8.87
CA ARG A 16 -5.47 -3.01 8.38
C ARG A 16 -4.66 -1.75 8.15
N HIS A 17 -3.98 -1.68 7.01
CA HIS A 17 -3.21 -0.48 6.64
C HIS A 17 -4.13 0.73 6.59
N GLY A 18 -3.88 1.72 7.44
CA GLY A 18 -4.70 2.92 7.57
C GLY A 18 -6.05 2.71 8.27
N GLY A 19 -6.23 1.68 9.10
CA GLY A 19 -7.42 1.54 9.96
C GLY A 19 -8.50 0.59 9.43
N ARG A 20 -9.58 0.46 10.20
CA ARG A 20 -10.67 -0.51 10.02
C ARG A 20 -11.72 0.00 9.03
N ALA A 21 -12.44 -0.93 8.40
CA ALA A 21 -13.64 -0.60 7.62
C ALA A 21 -14.73 0.12 8.42
N THR A 22 -14.72 0.03 9.75
CA THR A 22 -15.64 0.74 10.65
C THR A 22 -15.18 2.15 11.04
N ASP A 23 -13.98 2.55 10.63
CA ASP A 23 -13.45 3.86 10.98
C ASP A 23 -14.05 4.93 10.07
N THR A 24 -14.07 6.17 10.57
CA THR A 24 -14.48 7.34 9.78
C THR A 24 -13.34 7.76 8.87
N CYS A 25 -13.63 7.94 7.58
CA CYS A 25 -12.67 8.47 6.63
C CYS A 25 -12.41 9.96 6.94
N PRO A 26 -11.16 10.38 7.17
CA PRO A 26 -10.87 11.76 7.52
C PRO A 26 -11.02 12.72 6.32
N ARG A 27 -10.99 12.20 5.07
CA ARG A 27 -11.22 13.01 3.86
C ARG A 27 -12.69 13.31 3.60
N CYS A 28 -13.58 12.33 3.76
CA CYS A 28 -15.00 12.47 3.38
C CYS A 28 -15.98 12.40 4.56
N HIS A 29 -15.48 12.18 5.78
CA HIS A 29 -16.24 12.08 7.03
C HIS A 29 -17.33 11.00 7.06
N TYR A 30 -17.31 10.05 6.12
CA TYR A 30 -18.17 8.87 6.14
C TYR A 30 -17.45 7.67 6.72
N VAL A 31 -18.20 6.82 7.44
CA VAL A 31 -17.71 5.49 7.81
C VAL A 31 -17.35 4.71 6.55
N ARG A 32 -16.21 4.02 6.56
CA ARG A 32 -15.69 3.36 5.35
C ARG A 32 -16.58 2.25 4.82
N ASN A 33 -17.25 1.50 5.69
CA ASN A 33 -18.24 0.49 5.32
C ASN A 33 -19.66 1.04 5.16
N LYS A 34 -19.86 2.37 5.15
CA LYS A 34 -21.16 2.99 4.89
C LYS A 34 -21.66 2.53 3.52
N LYS A 35 -22.94 2.18 3.43
CA LYS A 35 -23.65 1.91 2.18
C LYS A 35 -24.46 3.12 1.74
N GLU A 36 -24.69 3.26 0.44
CA GLU A 36 -25.57 4.29 -0.13
C GLU A 36 -27.03 4.14 0.34
N SER A 37 -27.47 2.91 0.59
CA SER A 37 -28.76 2.56 1.21
C SER A 37 -28.63 1.22 1.94
N GLU A 38 -29.63 0.80 2.71
CA GLU A 38 -29.56 -0.47 3.49
C GLU A 38 -29.18 -1.70 2.64
N LYS A 39 -29.63 -1.71 1.38
CA LYS A 39 -29.33 -2.75 0.37
C LYS A 39 -28.36 -2.29 -0.73
N GLY A 40 -27.82 -1.07 -0.62
CA GLY A 40 -26.97 -0.43 -1.62
C GLY A 40 -25.52 -0.92 -1.60
N LYS A 41 -24.73 -0.41 -2.55
CA LYS A 41 -23.29 -0.62 -2.60
C LYS A 41 -22.59 0.14 -1.48
N LEU A 42 -21.37 -0.28 -1.14
CA LEU A 42 -20.50 0.49 -0.26
C LEU A 42 -20.15 1.82 -0.94
N LEU A 43 -20.18 2.89 -0.17
CA LEU A 43 -19.78 4.22 -0.62
C LEU A 43 -18.28 4.27 -0.92
N HIS A 44 -17.47 3.59 -0.11
CA HIS A 44 -16.06 3.35 -0.42
C HIS A 44 -15.90 1.99 -1.09
N GLY A 45 -15.29 1.96 -2.27
CA GLY A 45 -14.86 0.73 -2.92
C GLY A 45 -13.64 0.10 -2.23
N ILE A 46 -12.89 0.88 -1.44
CA ILE A 46 -11.75 0.42 -0.64
C ILE A 46 -11.99 0.76 0.84
N PRO A 47 -12.88 0.00 1.53
CA PRO A 47 -13.16 0.27 2.93
C PRO A 47 -11.96 -0.05 3.84
N GLU A 48 -11.12 -0.99 3.42
CA GLU A 48 -9.88 -1.39 4.08
C GLU A 48 -8.87 -1.92 3.05
N LEU A 49 -7.58 -1.70 3.30
CA LEU A 49 -6.51 -2.35 2.55
C LEU A 49 -6.19 -3.69 3.19
N THR A 50 -6.39 -4.76 2.41
CA THR A 50 -6.20 -6.14 2.87
C THR A 50 -4.89 -6.72 2.35
N ASP A 51 -4.32 -7.65 3.11
CA ASP A 51 -3.15 -8.44 2.72
C ASP A 51 -3.59 -9.71 1.95
N SER A 52 -2.65 -10.42 1.35
CA SER A 52 -2.89 -11.79 0.87
C SER A 52 -1.65 -12.67 0.89
N ALA A 53 -1.85 -13.98 1.04
CA ALA A 53 -0.77 -14.96 1.04
C ALA A 53 0.10 -14.91 -0.23
N LYS A 54 -0.51 -14.61 -1.38
CA LYS A 54 0.22 -14.49 -2.65
C LYS A 54 1.15 -13.29 -2.66
N LEU A 55 0.68 -12.13 -2.17
CA LEU A 55 1.51 -10.93 -2.05
C LEU A 55 2.64 -11.10 -1.03
N ARG A 56 2.37 -11.79 0.10
CA ARG A 56 3.42 -12.19 1.04
C ARG A 56 4.51 -13.04 0.37
N GLY A 57 4.12 -13.99 -0.48
CA GLY A 57 5.05 -14.80 -1.26
C GLY A 57 5.91 -13.97 -2.21
N VAL A 58 5.32 -12.98 -2.89
CA VAL A 58 6.06 -12.05 -3.76
C VAL A 58 7.09 -11.26 -2.96
N VAL A 59 6.71 -10.62 -1.86
CA VAL A 59 7.64 -9.81 -1.05
C VAL A 59 8.74 -10.69 -0.43
N GLY A 60 8.40 -11.90 0.01
CA GLY A 60 9.38 -12.88 0.49
C GLY A 60 10.41 -13.25 -0.58
N GLN A 61 9.98 -13.45 -1.83
CA GLN A 61 10.90 -13.75 -2.92
C GLN A 61 11.76 -12.54 -3.30
N ILE A 62 11.20 -11.31 -3.26
CA ILE A 62 11.98 -10.07 -3.41
C ILE A 62 13.09 -10.01 -2.35
N LYS A 63 12.76 -10.30 -1.09
CA LYS A 63 13.75 -10.37 0.00
C LYS A 63 14.88 -11.35 -0.33
N ASP A 64 14.53 -12.57 -0.73
CA ASP A 64 15.52 -13.61 -1.01
C ASP A 64 16.43 -13.20 -2.17
N ASN A 65 15.88 -12.56 -3.20
CA ASN A 65 16.65 -12.02 -4.32
C ASN A 65 17.56 -10.86 -3.87
N LEU A 66 17.08 -9.94 -3.01
CA LEU A 66 17.88 -8.88 -2.42
C LEU A 66 19.05 -9.44 -1.58
N MET A 67 18.83 -10.53 -0.84
CA MET A 67 19.87 -11.20 -0.04
C MET A 67 20.93 -11.89 -0.91
N ARG A 68 20.57 -12.31 -2.12
CA ARG A 68 21.50 -12.92 -3.10
C ARG A 68 22.22 -11.88 -3.96
N ASP A 69 21.65 -10.69 -4.12
CA ASP A 69 22.25 -9.62 -4.92
C ASP A 69 23.47 -9.01 -4.23
N LYS A 70 24.65 -9.44 -4.68
CA LYS A 70 25.93 -8.91 -4.21
C LYS A 70 26.19 -7.45 -4.58
N SER A 71 25.40 -6.81 -5.44
CA SER A 71 25.55 -5.37 -5.75
C SER A 71 24.77 -4.46 -4.80
N LEU A 72 23.78 -4.99 -4.08
CA LEU A 72 23.19 -4.34 -2.90
C LEU A 72 24.11 -4.42 -1.66
N VAL A 73 25.16 -5.24 -1.72
CA VAL A 73 26.27 -5.27 -0.73
C VAL A 73 27.06 -3.94 -0.71
N GLY A 74 26.69 -2.94 -1.51
CA GLY A 74 27.15 -1.56 -1.32
C GLY A 74 26.79 -0.99 0.05
N ASP A 75 25.68 -1.43 0.66
CA ASP A 75 25.34 -1.11 2.06
C ASP A 75 24.83 -2.36 2.81
N PRO A 76 25.74 -3.15 3.41
CA PRO A 76 25.36 -4.34 4.18
C PRO A 76 24.60 -4.00 5.48
N ALA A 77 24.53 -2.72 5.86
CA ALA A 77 23.74 -2.22 6.98
C ALA A 77 22.36 -1.67 6.56
N ALA A 78 21.98 -1.81 5.27
CA ALA A 78 20.74 -1.27 4.76
C ALA A 78 19.50 -1.82 5.49
N VAL A 79 18.58 -0.92 5.79
CA VAL A 79 17.30 -1.23 6.42
C VAL A 79 16.20 -0.39 5.77
N PHE A 80 15.19 -1.05 5.23
CA PHE A 80 14.07 -0.37 4.56
C PHE A 80 12.82 -1.26 4.52
N MET A 81 11.65 -0.64 4.34
CA MET A 81 10.43 -1.37 4.01
C MET A 81 10.36 -1.61 2.50
N MET A 82 9.97 -2.82 2.14
CA MET A 82 9.61 -3.22 0.80
C MET A 82 8.12 -3.54 0.79
N GLY A 83 7.43 -3.29 -0.32
CA GLY A 83 6.02 -3.64 -0.42
C GLY A 83 5.58 -3.83 -1.84
N VAL A 84 4.46 -4.53 -1.99
CA VAL A 84 3.78 -4.77 -3.24
C VAL A 84 2.30 -4.46 -3.13
N LEU A 85 1.72 -3.95 -4.21
CA LEU A 85 0.30 -3.65 -4.32
C LEU A 85 -0.28 -4.33 -5.55
N GLU A 86 -1.45 -4.92 -5.37
CA GLU A 86 -2.27 -5.51 -6.42
C GLU A 86 -3.64 -4.85 -6.40
N ALA A 87 -4.08 -4.30 -7.53
CA ALA A 87 -5.39 -3.68 -7.65
C ALA A 87 -6.11 -4.17 -8.90
N LYS A 88 -7.44 -4.29 -8.78
CA LYS A 88 -8.34 -4.48 -9.91
C LYS A 88 -9.43 -3.42 -9.89
N ILE A 89 -9.38 -2.50 -10.84
CA ILE A 89 -10.22 -1.29 -10.91
C ILE A 89 -10.72 -1.15 -12.34
N ASN A 90 -12.04 -1.01 -12.51
CA ASN A 90 -12.71 -0.94 -13.82
C ASN A 90 -12.29 -2.07 -14.79
N GLY A 91 -12.06 -3.27 -14.27
CA GLY A 91 -11.60 -4.41 -15.07
C GLY A 91 -10.12 -4.40 -15.46
N GLY A 92 -9.40 -3.29 -15.24
CA GLY A 92 -7.95 -3.22 -15.37
C GLY A 92 -7.24 -3.77 -14.13
N GLU A 93 -6.09 -4.40 -14.34
CA GLU A 93 -5.26 -4.96 -13.28
C GLU A 93 -3.92 -4.20 -13.16
N TYR A 94 -3.51 -3.91 -11.93
CA TYR A 94 -2.33 -3.11 -11.64
C TYR A 94 -1.47 -3.78 -10.57
N TYR A 95 -0.17 -3.86 -10.84
CA TYR A 95 0.81 -4.59 -10.02
C TYR A 95 2.01 -3.69 -9.77
N PHE A 96 2.20 -3.26 -8.53
CA PHE A 96 3.28 -2.35 -8.15
C PHE A 96 4.19 -2.94 -7.09
N TYR A 97 5.47 -2.56 -7.12
CA TYR A 97 6.43 -2.81 -6.04
C TYR A 97 7.16 -1.51 -5.67
N ALA A 98 7.49 -1.34 -4.40
CA ALA A 98 8.18 -0.15 -3.91
C ALA A 98 9.10 -0.48 -2.74
N SER A 99 10.12 0.36 -2.54
CA SER A 99 10.86 0.45 -1.28
C SER A 99 10.69 1.83 -0.65
N SER A 100 10.71 1.87 0.68
CA SER A 100 10.62 3.10 1.47
C SER A 100 11.81 4.01 1.23
N GLY A 101 11.58 5.31 1.46
CA GLY A 101 12.59 6.36 1.27
C GLY A 101 12.24 7.30 0.11
N ARG A 102 12.81 8.51 0.17
CA ARG A 102 12.69 9.56 -0.86
C ARG A 102 13.82 9.52 -1.88
N THR A 103 14.70 8.51 -1.83
CA THR A 103 15.84 8.41 -2.74
C THR A 103 15.36 8.28 -4.18
N ALA A 104 16.00 9.00 -5.11
CA ALA A 104 15.74 8.86 -6.53
C ALA A 104 16.02 7.43 -7.01
N GLU A 105 17.01 6.77 -6.39
CA GLU A 105 17.31 5.37 -6.61
C GLU A 105 16.59 4.49 -5.58
N PRO A 106 15.58 3.69 -5.99
CA PRO A 106 14.93 2.74 -5.11
C PRO A 106 15.82 1.51 -4.87
N TRP A 107 15.77 1.00 -3.64
CA TRP A 107 16.46 -0.24 -3.24
C TRP A 107 16.04 -1.47 -4.07
N ILE A 108 14.78 -1.55 -4.50
CA ILE A 108 14.28 -2.66 -5.32
C ILE A 108 14.40 -2.27 -6.80
N LYS A 109 15.07 -3.12 -7.57
CA LYS A 109 15.31 -2.98 -9.02
C LYS A 109 14.61 -4.12 -9.76
N PRO A 110 14.36 -4.00 -11.08
CA PRO A 110 13.68 -5.04 -11.86
C PRO A 110 14.26 -6.45 -11.70
N LYS A 111 15.60 -6.59 -11.65
CA LYS A 111 16.28 -7.88 -11.42
C LYS A 111 15.93 -8.56 -10.09
N HIS A 112 15.43 -7.83 -9.09
CA HIS A 112 15.00 -8.45 -7.83
C HIS A 112 13.63 -9.14 -7.96
N LEU A 113 12.97 -9.01 -9.10
CA LEU A 113 11.73 -9.73 -9.40
C LEU A 113 11.98 -11.04 -10.15
N ASP A 114 13.23 -11.39 -10.43
CA ASP A 114 13.57 -12.61 -11.16
C ASP A 114 13.03 -13.85 -10.44
N GLY A 115 12.37 -14.73 -11.21
CA GLY A 115 11.75 -15.95 -10.70
C GLY A 115 10.39 -15.77 -10.01
N ILE A 116 9.88 -14.55 -9.87
CA ILE A 116 8.52 -14.31 -9.35
C ILE A 116 7.49 -14.69 -10.44
N THR A 117 6.78 -15.80 -10.24
CA THR A 117 5.82 -16.34 -11.22
C THR A 117 4.42 -15.71 -11.09
N TYR A 118 4.05 -15.25 -9.90
CA TYR A 118 2.78 -14.56 -9.70
C TYR A 118 2.81 -13.21 -10.42
N HIS A 119 1.97 -13.06 -11.45
CA HIS A 119 1.94 -11.89 -12.35
C HIS A 119 3.30 -11.57 -13.00
N GLN A 120 4.02 -12.62 -13.42
CA GLN A 120 5.32 -12.52 -14.06
C GLN A 120 5.34 -11.46 -15.18
N GLY A 121 6.32 -10.56 -15.14
CA GLY A 121 6.51 -9.50 -16.13
C GLY A 121 5.54 -8.32 -16.04
N LYS A 122 4.51 -8.36 -15.16
CA LYS A 122 3.53 -7.27 -15.02
C LYS A 122 3.84 -6.26 -13.92
N TRP A 123 4.77 -6.60 -13.03
CA TRP A 123 5.14 -5.76 -11.88
C TRP A 123 5.86 -4.48 -12.32
N THR A 124 5.35 -3.34 -11.84
CA THR A 124 5.90 -2.01 -12.14
C THR A 124 6.46 -1.36 -10.89
N LEU A 125 7.63 -0.72 -11.01
CA LEU A 125 8.21 0.04 -9.90
C LEU A 125 7.35 1.27 -9.58
N ALA A 126 6.98 1.42 -8.31
CA ALA A 126 6.35 2.61 -7.77
C ALA A 126 7.38 3.48 -7.03
N ASN A 127 7.81 4.56 -7.70
CA ASN A 127 8.72 5.55 -7.13
C ASN A 127 8.22 6.99 -7.38
N PRO A 128 7.00 7.34 -6.94
CA PRO A 128 6.42 8.65 -7.20
C PRO A 128 7.15 9.76 -6.44
N THR A 129 7.03 10.99 -6.95
CA THR A 129 7.45 12.18 -6.19
C THR A 129 6.38 12.49 -5.14
N LEU A 130 6.78 12.47 -3.87
CA LEU A 130 5.85 12.69 -2.76
C LEU A 130 5.93 14.14 -2.23
N PRO A 131 4.80 14.77 -1.87
CA PRO A 131 4.81 16.09 -1.26
C PRO A 131 5.74 16.17 -0.04
N MET A 132 6.35 17.34 0.14
CA MET A 132 7.21 17.62 1.30
C MET A 132 6.42 17.99 2.55
N ASN A 133 5.18 18.48 2.38
CA ASN A 133 4.30 18.94 3.44
C ASN A 133 2.92 18.29 3.31
N ASN A 134 1.95 18.72 4.11
CA ASN A 134 0.61 18.13 4.14
C ASN A 134 -0.30 18.58 2.96
N LYS A 135 0.24 19.25 1.93
CA LYS A 135 -0.53 19.75 0.79
C LYS A 135 -0.29 18.95 -0.48
N GLY A 136 -1.34 18.80 -1.29
CA GLY A 136 -1.23 18.25 -2.64
C GLY A 136 -0.92 16.76 -2.72
N TRP A 137 -1.29 15.98 -1.69
CA TRP A 137 -1.23 14.52 -1.73
C TRP A 137 -2.25 13.98 -2.74
N LEU A 138 -2.00 12.78 -3.25
CA LEU A 138 -2.86 12.16 -4.26
C LEU A 138 -3.62 11.00 -3.64
N THR A 139 -4.94 11.01 -3.75
CA THR A 139 -5.74 9.82 -3.43
C THR A 139 -5.49 8.74 -4.48
N VAL A 140 -5.93 7.52 -4.19
CA VAL A 140 -5.95 6.43 -5.15
C VAL A 140 -6.70 6.86 -6.40
N ARG A 141 -7.75 7.69 -6.33
CA ARG A 141 -8.45 8.25 -7.51
C ARG A 141 -7.66 9.25 -8.36
N GLY A 142 -6.44 9.60 -7.99
CA GLY A 142 -5.72 10.68 -8.66
C GLY A 142 -6.23 12.07 -8.28
N GLU A 143 -7.02 12.20 -7.21
CA GLU A 143 -7.52 13.48 -6.74
C GLU A 143 -6.56 14.11 -5.72
N LYS A 144 -6.31 15.41 -5.83
CA LYS A 144 -5.49 16.11 -4.84
C LYS A 144 -6.23 16.22 -3.50
N VAL A 145 -5.53 16.01 -2.40
CA VAL A 145 -6.03 16.16 -1.04
C VAL A 145 -4.97 16.83 -0.17
N ASN A 146 -5.43 17.69 0.74
CA ASN A 146 -4.60 18.19 1.82
C ASN A 146 -4.89 17.34 3.05
N LEU A 147 -3.83 16.98 3.76
CA LEU A 147 -3.91 16.25 5.01
C LEU A 147 -4.09 17.24 6.17
N ASP A 148 -4.61 16.77 7.30
CA ASP A 148 -4.70 17.57 8.52
C ASP A 148 -3.31 18.08 8.96
N GLU A 149 -3.30 19.26 9.59
CA GLU A 149 -2.07 19.94 10.03
C GLU A 149 -1.36 19.21 11.19
N ASP A 150 -2.10 18.41 11.96
CA ASP A 150 -1.60 17.60 13.07
C ASP A 150 -0.83 16.35 12.63
N ILE A 151 -1.00 15.92 11.37
CA ILE A 151 -0.27 14.78 10.83
C ILE A 151 1.20 15.15 10.66
N GLN A 152 2.03 14.57 11.54
CA GLN A 152 3.48 14.75 11.53
C GLN A 152 4.09 14.54 10.14
N GLY A 153 5.10 15.34 9.79
CA GLY A 153 5.82 15.21 8.52
C GLY A 153 6.47 13.84 8.34
N VAL A 154 6.62 13.40 7.08
CA VAL A 154 7.30 12.14 6.75
C VAL A 154 8.62 12.42 6.02
N THR A 155 9.74 12.12 6.65
CA THR A 155 11.07 12.28 6.04
C THR A 155 11.40 11.09 5.13
N ARG A 156 11.03 9.88 5.54
CA ARG A 156 11.22 8.63 4.79
C ARG A 156 9.87 7.92 4.62
N PRO A 157 9.16 8.15 3.50
CA PRO A 157 7.85 7.56 3.27
C PRO A 157 7.95 6.05 3.15
N CYS A 158 7.00 5.35 3.78
CA CYS A 158 6.88 3.90 3.72
C CYS A 158 6.48 3.43 2.32
N SER A 159 6.74 2.16 2.01
CA SER A 159 6.36 1.55 0.74
C SER A 159 4.87 1.72 0.44
N ALA A 160 3.99 1.53 1.43
CA ALA A 160 2.54 1.71 1.29
C ALA A 160 2.16 3.06 0.68
N VAL A 161 2.73 4.15 1.20
CA VAL A 161 2.43 5.51 0.71
C VAL A 161 2.84 5.65 -0.75
N LYS A 162 4.01 5.12 -1.14
CA LYS A 162 4.49 5.16 -2.53
C LYS A 162 3.62 4.32 -3.46
N LEU A 163 3.21 3.13 -3.02
CA LEU A 163 2.33 2.24 -3.79
C LEU A 163 0.96 2.88 -4.05
N LEU A 164 0.35 3.48 -3.02
CA LEU A 164 -0.96 4.12 -3.13
C LEU A 164 -0.92 5.38 -4.00
N VAL A 165 0.12 6.21 -3.85
CA VAL A 165 0.27 7.40 -4.70
C VAL A 165 0.55 7.01 -6.15
N ALA A 166 1.38 5.99 -6.40
CA ALA A 166 1.64 5.50 -7.76
C ALA A 166 0.37 4.93 -8.43
N LEU A 167 -0.51 4.30 -7.65
CA LEU A 167 -1.84 3.92 -8.14
C LEU A 167 -2.68 5.16 -8.49
N GLY A 168 -2.62 6.21 -7.65
CA GLY A 168 -3.22 7.53 -7.93
C GLY A 168 -2.75 8.20 -9.22
N GLU A 169 -1.45 8.13 -9.51
CA GLU A 169 -0.84 8.72 -10.71
C GLU A 169 -1.32 8.07 -12.01
N LYS A 170 -1.99 6.91 -11.93
CA LYS A 170 -2.64 6.31 -13.11
C LYS A 170 -3.89 7.06 -13.56
N HIS A 171 -4.43 7.97 -12.74
CA HIS A 171 -5.63 8.77 -13.06
C HIS A 171 -6.76 7.91 -13.64
N LEU A 172 -7.01 6.75 -13.02
CA LEU A 172 -7.97 5.79 -13.54
C LEU A 172 -9.39 6.34 -13.41
N ASP A 173 -10.21 6.07 -14.41
CA ASP A 173 -11.65 6.18 -14.24
C ASP A 173 -12.07 5.24 -13.10
N TRP A 174 -12.77 5.76 -12.11
CA TRP A 174 -12.96 5.05 -10.84
C TRP A 174 -14.45 4.86 -10.57
N ASN A 175 -15.02 3.89 -11.30
CA ASN A 175 -16.45 3.57 -11.28
C ASN A 175 -16.74 2.27 -10.51
N SER A 176 -15.77 1.35 -10.50
CA SER A 176 -15.83 0.08 -9.79
C SER A 176 -14.45 -0.33 -9.30
N VAL A 177 -14.37 -0.69 -8.03
CA VAL A 177 -13.20 -1.34 -7.44
C VAL A 177 -13.58 -2.76 -7.09
N ASP A 178 -12.86 -3.73 -7.68
CA ASP A 178 -13.02 -5.13 -7.30
C ASP A 178 -12.20 -5.41 -6.03
N TYR A 179 -10.94 -4.96 -6.02
CA TYR A 179 -10.09 -5.01 -4.84
C TYR A 179 -8.87 -4.10 -4.97
N VAL A 180 -8.33 -3.71 -3.81
CA VAL A 180 -6.95 -3.24 -3.66
C VAL A 180 -6.34 -3.99 -2.48
N ARG A 181 -5.21 -4.66 -2.72
CA ARG A 181 -4.49 -5.47 -1.74
C ARG A 181 -3.05 -5.06 -1.68
N MET A 182 -2.45 -5.18 -0.51
CA MET A 182 -1.08 -4.74 -0.28
C MET A 182 -0.40 -5.62 0.76
N SER A 183 0.88 -5.88 0.55
CA SER A 183 1.74 -6.56 1.52
C SER A 183 3.06 -5.79 1.62
N GLU A 184 3.57 -5.62 2.83
CA GLU A 184 4.82 -4.92 3.12
C GLU A 184 5.75 -5.86 3.88
N MET A 185 7.06 -5.70 3.85
CA MET A 185 7.99 -6.44 4.70
C MET A 185 9.19 -5.54 5.00
N VAL A 186 9.84 -5.74 6.13
CA VAL A 186 11.12 -5.08 6.39
C VAL A 186 12.25 -5.92 5.80
N TYR A 187 13.11 -5.26 5.03
CA TYR A 187 14.43 -5.77 4.68
C TYR A 187 15.44 -5.33 5.75
N VAL A 188 16.26 -6.27 6.22
CA VAL A 188 17.36 -6.03 7.16
C VAL A 188 18.62 -6.65 6.57
N GLY A 189 19.61 -5.81 6.29
CA GLY A 189 20.91 -6.23 5.78
C GLY A 189 21.70 -7.07 6.79
N PRO A 190 22.64 -7.91 6.31
CA PRO A 190 23.38 -8.84 7.17
C PRO A 190 24.29 -8.19 8.22
N LYS A 191 24.65 -6.91 8.05
CA LYS A 191 25.44 -6.12 9.02
C LYS A 191 24.64 -4.98 9.65
N ALA A 192 23.31 -4.98 9.53
CA ALA A 192 22.48 -3.96 10.17
C ALA A 192 22.50 -4.15 11.69
N GLU A 193 23.16 -3.24 12.41
CA GLU A 193 23.21 -3.24 13.88
C GLU A 193 21.82 -2.98 14.50
N ASP A 194 20.93 -2.32 13.74
CA ASP A 194 19.60 -1.85 14.14
C ASP A 194 18.46 -2.88 13.98
N ALA A 195 18.77 -4.16 13.78
CA ALA A 195 17.75 -5.21 13.60
C ALA A 195 16.72 -5.28 14.74
N ARG A 196 17.08 -4.83 15.96
CA ARG A 196 16.17 -4.78 17.12
C ARG A 196 15.13 -3.66 17.02
N TYR A 197 15.49 -2.47 16.53
CA TYR A 197 14.56 -1.35 16.38
C TYR A 197 13.53 -1.58 15.28
N MET A 198 13.86 -2.44 14.32
CA MET A 198 12.93 -2.84 13.26
C MET A 198 11.77 -3.72 13.74
N ARG A 199 11.84 -4.30 14.95
CA ARG A 199 10.70 -5.05 15.53
C ARG A 199 9.45 -4.20 15.66
N ALA A 200 9.57 -2.90 15.88
CA ALA A 200 8.42 -1.99 15.94
C ALA A 200 7.72 -1.84 14.58
N TRP A 201 8.45 -2.10 13.49
CA TRP A 201 7.99 -2.01 12.11
C TRP A 201 7.59 -3.36 11.50
N HIS A 202 7.99 -4.47 12.11
CA HIS A 202 7.37 -5.76 11.82
C HIS A 202 5.93 -5.70 12.37
N GLY A 203 4.92 -6.01 11.55
CA GLY A 203 3.53 -5.83 11.94
C GLY A 203 3.21 -6.51 13.27
N GLN A 204 2.29 -5.93 14.03
CA GLN A 204 1.85 -6.43 15.34
C GLN A 204 0.92 -7.66 15.25
N GLY A 205 0.80 -8.28 14.07
CA GLY A 205 0.03 -9.50 13.86
C GLY A 205 0.70 -10.72 14.51
N ALA A 206 -0.10 -11.69 14.96
CA ALA A 206 0.36 -12.87 15.67
C ALA A 206 1.53 -13.57 14.94
N THR A 207 2.67 -13.67 15.63
CA THR A 207 3.79 -14.60 15.40
C THR A 207 4.13 -14.86 13.92
N ASN A 208 5.16 -14.16 13.41
CA ASN A 208 5.61 -14.18 12.01
C ASN A 208 4.74 -13.37 11.04
N SER A 209 4.24 -12.22 11.49
CA SER A 209 3.60 -11.21 10.64
C SER A 209 4.57 -10.75 9.54
N TRP A 210 4.50 -11.41 8.39
CA TRP A 210 5.23 -11.05 7.17
C TRP A 210 4.95 -9.61 6.74
N THR A 211 3.78 -9.09 7.11
CA THR A 211 3.32 -7.76 6.70
C THR A 211 3.83 -6.70 7.68
N ALA A 212 4.76 -5.86 7.23
CA ALA A 212 5.31 -4.75 8.00
C ALA A 212 4.25 -3.66 8.26
N GLY A 213 4.32 -2.99 9.41
CA GLY A 213 3.52 -1.82 9.71
C GLY A 213 4.22 -0.55 9.22
N SER A 214 3.51 0.30 8.48
CA SER A 214 3.98 1.65 8.16
C SER A 214 4.16 2.51 9.44
N CYS A 215 5.01 3.54 9.39
CA CYS A 215 5.16 4.48 10.51
C CYS A 215 3.90 5.26 10.85
N ASP A 216 3.78 5.75 12.09
CA ASP A 216 2.58 6.47 12.57
C ASP A 216 2.18 7.60 11.61
N ALA A 217 3.18 8.37 11.15
CA ALA A 217 2.99 9.41 10.14
C ALA A 217 2.43 8.86 8.81
N CYS A 218 2.87 7.69 8.35
CA CYS A 218 2.34 7.03 7.17
C CYS A 218 0.96 6.40 7.42
N GLN A 219 0.73 5.80 8.59
CA GLN A 219 -0.56 5.21 8.98
C GLN A 219 -1.66 6.28 9.04
N ALA A 220 -1.36 7.47 9.56
CA ALA A 220 -2.28 8.60 9.55
C ALA A 220 -2.61 9.09 8.13
N ARG A 221 -1.70 8.92 7.17
CA ARG A 221 -1.88 9.34 5.77
C ARG A 221 -2.72 8.37 4.94
N ILE A 222 -2.48 7.06 5.09
CA ILE A 222 -3.17 6.03 4.31
C ILE A 222 -4.71 6.22 4.25
N PRO A 223 -5.43 6.54 5.34
CA PRO A 223 -6.86 6.90 5.32
C PRO A 223 -7.28 7.91 4.25
N TYR A 224 -6.48 8.96 4.05
CA TYR A 224 -6.71 9.98 3.04
C TYR A 224 -6.47 9.43 1.65
N LEU A 225 -5.36 8.68 1.50
CA LEU A 225 -4.91 8.18 0.21
C LEU A 225 -5.88 7.15 -0.34
N ILE A 226 -6.43 6.24 0.48
CA ILE A 226 -7.32 5.17 0.00
C ILE A 226 -8.75 5.63 -0.28
N CYS A 227 -9.10 6.86 0.11
CA CYS A 227 -10.47 7.34 -0.04
C CYS A 227 -10.82 7.50 -1.53
N ASP A 228 -11.81 6.73 -1.97
CA ASP A 228 -12.30 6.68 -3.33
C ASP A 228 -13.71 7.29 -3.51
N VAL A 229 -14.17 8.08 -2.53
CA VAL A 229 -15.38 8.89 -2.67
C VAL A 229 -15.07 10.11 -3.53
N SER A 230 -15.74 10.24 -4.68
CA SER A 230 -15.52 11.37 -5.59
C SER A 230 -15.83 12.72 -4.93
N ARG A 231 -15.14 13.80 -5.35
CA ARG A 231 -15.44 15.15 -4.84
C ARG A 231 -16.88 15.60 -5.09
N GLY A 232 -17.51 15.20 -6.20
CA GLY A 232 -18.89 15.57 -6.51
C GLY A 232 -19.88 15.13 -5.43
N TRP A 233 -19.66 13.94 -4.86
CA TRP A 233 -20.42 13.43 -3.72
C TRP A 233 -20.18 14.18 -2.42
N LEU A 234 -19.03 14.84 -2.25
CA LEU A 234 -18.74 15.64 -1.05
C LEU A 234 -19.46 16.99 -1.07
N VAL A 235 -19.71 17.51 -2.27
CA VAL A 235 -20.36 18.82 -2.48
C VAL A 235 -21.87 18.67 -2.56
N ASN A 236 -22.37 17.55 -3.10
CA ASN A 236 -23.79 17.20 -3.19
C ASN A 236 -24.02 15.77 -2.61
N PRO A 237 -24.12 15.63 -1.28
CA PRO A 237 -24.23 14.34 -0.60
C PRO A 237 -25.58 13.64 -0.74
#